data_AF-A0A0N5B913-F1
#
_entry.id   AF-A0A0N5B913-F1
#
_cell.length_a   1.000
_cell.length_b   1.000
_cell.length_c   1.000
_cell.angle_alpha   90.00
_cell.angle_beta   90.00
_cell.angle_gamma   90.00
#
_symmetry.space_group_name_H-M   'P 1'
#
loop_
_entity.id
_entity.type
_entity.pdbx_description
1 polymer ?
#
loop_
_entity_poly.entity_id
_entity_poly.type
_entity_poly.pdbx_seq_one_letter_code
_entity_poly.pdbx_strand_id
1 'polypeptide(L)'
;FEDDELNDRSRQMMFQLGESGGTFSHLSYTTYTGFDLTNTSILAMLKKCRVKSLKITMQKGSPISGCLYTKSLLDDLLELELIGDIVKPTGDLNILFPNLRHFLYSKKNLAHGPLN
;
A
#
# COMPACT_ATOMS: atom_id res chain seq x y z
N PHE A 1 -18.63 -5.69 15.22
CA PHE A 1 -19.66 -4.63 15.24
C PHE A 1 -19.05 -3.25 14.99
N GLU A 2 -18.33 -2.61 15.93
CA GLU A 2 -17.67 -1.31 15.65
C GLU A 2 -16.57 -1.40 14.58
N ASP A 3 -15.76 -2.47 14.61
CA ASP A 3 -14.63 -2.65 13.69
C ASP A 3 -15.09 -2.91 12.24
N ASP A 4 -16.25 -3.56 12.06
CA ASP A 4 -16.84 -3.82 10.74
C ASP A 4 -17.41 -2.54 10.13
N GLU A 5 -18.10 -1.73 10.93
CA GLU A 5 -18.67 -0.45 10.49
C GLU A 5 -17.57 0.55 10.11
N LEU A 6 -16.49 0.61 10.90
CA LEU A 6 -15.31 1.43 10.59
C LEU A 6 -14.63 0.98 9.29
N ASN A 7 -14.52 -0.33 9.08
CA ASN A 7 -13.97 -0.88 7.85
C ASN A 7 -14.83 -0.53 6.62
N ASP A 8 -16.15 -0.65 6.72
CA ASP A 8 -17.06 -0.34 5.62
C ASP A 8 -17.09 1.15 5.29
N ARG A 9 -17.08 2.03 6.31
CA ARG A 9 -16.92 3.47 6.11
C ARG A 9 -15.59 3.81 5.44
N SER A 10 -14.50 3.17 5.86
CA SER A 10 -13.18 3.40 5.26
C SER A 10 -13.14 3.00 3.79
N ARG A 11 -13.75 1.87 3.43
CA ARG A 11 -13.90 1.44 2.03
C ARG A 11 -14.70 2.45 1.21
N GLN A 12 -15.82 2.93 1.74
CA GLN A 12 -16.65 3.94 1.05
C GLN A 12 -15.87 5.23 0.81
N MET A 13 -15.12 5.72 1.80
CA MET A 13 -14.28 6.92 1.63
C MET A 13 -13.20 6.73 0.55
N MET A 14 -12.55 5.57 0.49
CA MET A 14 -11.54 5.28 -0.54
C MET A 14 -12.15 5.30 -1.95
N PHE A 15 -13.35 4.73 -2.13
CA PHE A 15 -14.06 4.82 -3.41
C PHE A 15 -14.40 6.26 -3.76
N GLN A 16 -14.98 7.03 -2.83
CA GLN A 16 -15.31 8.44 -3.05
C GLN A 16 -14.08 9.28 -3.43
N LEU A 17 -12.94 9.05 -2.77
CA LEU A 17 -11.69 9.73 -3.13
C LEU A 17 -11.25 9.37 -4.56
N GLY A 18 -11.36 8.10 -4.95
CA GLY A 18 -11.10 7.67 -6.31
C GLY A 18 -12.03 8.31 -7.34
N GLU A 19 -13.33 8.48 -7.03
CA GLU A 19 -14.29 9.14 -7.93
C GLU A 19 -14.15 10.66 -8.00
N SER A 20 -13.42 11.28 -7.06
CA SER A 20 -13.28 12.74 -7.01
C SER A 20 -12.55 13.34 -8.23
N GLY A 21 -11.85 12.50 -9.01
CA GLY A 21 -10.99 12.94 -10.11
C GLY A 21 -9.64 13.52 -9.64
N GLY A 22 -9.40 13.58 -8.33
CA GLY A 22 -8.11 13.97 -7.77
C GLY A 22 -6.99 13.01 -8.18
N THR A 23 -5.82 13.56 -8.51
CA THR A 23 -4.63 12.77 -8.82
C THR A 23 -3.52 13.08 -7.83
N PHE A 24 -2.74 12.07 -7.46
CA PHE A 24 -1.63 12.21 -6.53
C PHE A 24 -0.37 11.62 -7.14
N SER A 25 0.66 12.44 -7.36
CA SER A 25 1.95 11.93 -7.84
C SER A 25 2.64 11.04 -6.80
N HIS A 26 2.49 11.40 -5.52
CA HIS A 26 3.03 10.67 -4.38
C HIS A 26 1.99 10.55 -3.27
N LEU A 27 1.90 9.36 -2.67
CA LEU A 27 1.14 9.11 -1.44
C LEU A 27 2.05 8.45 -0.40
N SER A 28 1.97 8.94 0.84
CA SER A 28 2.64 8.36 1.99
C SER A 28 1.61 7.99 3.04
N TYR A 29 1.58 6.71 3.42
CA TYR A 29 0.67 6.17 4.42
C TYR A 29 1.45 5.68 5.63
N THR A 30 0.99 6.05 6.82
CA THR A 30 1.56 5.61 8.10
C THR A 30 0.47 4.94 8.92
N THR A 31 0.69 3.70 9.32
CA THR A 31 -0.27 2.96 10.15
C THR A 31 0.44 2.00 11.11
N TYR A 32 -0.25 1.54 12.15
CA TYR A 32 0.27 0.47 12.99
C TYR A 32 0.20 -0.89 12.27
N THR A 33 -0.97 -1.20 11.69
CA THR A 33 -1.27 -2.42 10.91
C THR A 33 -2.31 -2.10 9.83
N GLY A 34 -2.62 -3.06 8.95
CA GLY A 34 -3.86 -3.05 8.16
C GLY A 34 -3.78 -2.43 6.76
N PHE A 35 -2.62 -1.96 6.32
CA PHE A 35 -2.44 -1.60 4.91
C PHE A 35 -2.03 -2.84 4.11
N ASP A 36 -2.82 -3.19 3.10
CA ASP A 36 -2.56 -4.29 2.17
C ASP A 36 -2.95 -3.89 0.76
N LEU A 37 -1.97 -3.89 -0.14
CA LEU A 37 -2.14 -3.57 -1.56
C LEU A 37 -2.99 -4.59 -2.31
N THR A 38 -3.39 -5.71 -1.71
CA THR A 38 -4.37 -6.62 -2.33
C THR A 38 -5.81 -6.26 -2.01
N ASN A 39 -6.04 -5.32 -1.09
CA ASN A 39 -7.38 -4.84 -0.78
C ASN A 39 -7.95 -4.07 -1.97
N THR A 40 -9.10 -4.54 -2.47
CA THR A 40 -9.76 -3.99 -3.67
C THR A 40 -10.09 -2.50 -3.56
N SER A 41 -10.48 -2.01 -2.39
CA SER A 41 -10.82 -0.59 -2.21
C SER A 41 -9.58 0.30 -2.27
N ILE A 42 -8.48 -0.14 -1.65
CA ILE A 42 -7.19 0.56 -1.73
C ILE A 42 -6.70 0.58 -3.18
N LEU A 43 -6.72 -0.56 -3.86
CA LEU A 43 -6.32 -0.66 -5.27
C LEU A 43 -7.16 0.23 -6.19
N ALA A 44 -8.48 0.21 -6.03
CA ALA A 44 -9.38 1.03 -6.84
C ALA A 44 -9.06 2.52 -6.67
N MET A 45 -8.86 2.97 -5.43
CA MET A 45 -8.48 4.35 -5.14
C MET A 45 -7.12 4.69 -5.75
N LEU A 46 -6.08 3.88 -5.54
CA LEU A 46 -4.73 4.12 -6.05
C LEU A 46 -4.71 4.22 -7.59
N LYS A 47 -5.46 3.33 -8.27
CA LYS A 47 -5.60 3.37 -9.73
C LYS A 47 -6.30 4.62 -10.21
N LYS A 48 -7.47 4.95 -9.63
CA LYS A 48 -8.26 6.11 -10.06
C LYS A 48 -7.52 7.42 -9.84
N CYS A 49 -6.77 7.51 -8.74
CA CYS A 49 -5.94 8.68 -8.44
C CYS A 49 -4.59 8.71 -9.18
N ARG A 50 -4.31 7.74 -10.07
CA ARG A 50 -3.10 7.66 -10.90
C ARG A 50 -1.81 7.79 -10.09
N VAL A 51 -1.76 7.08 -8.98
CA VAL A 51 -0.63 7.16 -8.03
C VAL A 51 0.62 6.54 -8.63
N LYS A 52 1.69 7.34 -8.71
CA LYS A 52 2.98 6.93 -9.32
C LYS A 52 4.04 6.57 -8.28
N SER A 53 3.97 7.16 -7.09
CA SER A 53 4.91 6.92 -6.01
C SER A 53 4.14 6.63 -4.73
N LEU A 54 4.45 5.51 -4.09
CA LEU A 54 3.77 5.07 -2.87
C LEU A 54 4.77 4.72 -1.79
N LYS A 55 4.58 5.32 -0.62
CA LYS A 55 5.33 5.00 0.60
C LYS A 55 4.39 4.45 1.65
N ILE A 56 4.73 3.30 2.21
CA ILE A 56 3.99 2.65 3.29
C ILE A 56 4.94 2.49 4.47
N THR A 57 4.61 3.16 5.56
CA THR A 57 5.29 3.03 6.85
C THR A 57 4.36 2.30 7.82
N MET A 58 4.73 1.10 8.25
CA MET A 58 3.84 0.27 9.07
C MET A 58 4.58 -0.50 10.15
N GLN A 59 4.08 -0.56 11.39
CA GLN A 59 4.77 -1.30 12.45
C GLN A 59 4.77 -2.80 12.21
N LYS A 60 3.62 -3.37 11.84
CA LYS A 60 3.45 -4.82 11.63
C LYS A 60 2.47 -5.10 10.49
N GLY A 61 2.68 -6.20 9.78
CA GLY A 61 1.74 -6.72 8.79
C GLY A 61 2.40 -7.10 7.48
N SER A 62 1.59 -7.41 6.47
CA SER A 62 2.04 -7.70 5.11
C SER A 62 1.45 -6.66 4.16
N PRO A 63 2.24 -5.69 3.66
CA PRO A 63 1.74 -4.66 2.75
C PRO A 63 1.31 -5.23 1.39
N ILE A 64 1.72 -6.46 1.08
CA ILE A 64 1.28 -7.23 -0.08
C ILE A 64 1.02 -8.64 0.45
N SER A 65 -0.22 -8.96 0.81
CA SER A 65 -0.57 -10.28 1.34
C SER A 65 -1.16 -11.19 0.26
N GLY A 66 -0.99 -12.51 0.35
CA GLY A 66 -1.83 -13.46 -0.40
C GLY A 66 -1.79 -13.43 -1.94
N CYS A 67 -0.91 -12.67 -2.58
CA CYS A 67 -0.86 -12.61 -4.04
C CYS A 67 -0.37 -13.93 -4.64
N LEU A 68 -1.24 -14.57 -5.43
CA LEU A 68 -0.79 -15.35 -6.57
C LEU A 68 -0.27 -14.33 -7.59
N TYR A 69 1.05 -14.15 -7.67
CA TYR A 69 1.78 -13.22 -8.57
C TYR A 69 1.47 -13.55 -10.04
N THR A 70 0.23 -13.28 -10.46
CA THR A 70 -0.37 -13.72 -11.72
C THR A 70 -0.98 -12.55 -12.49
N LYS A 71 -1.20 -11.41 -11.82
CA LYS A 71 -1.77 -10.21 -12.41
C LYS A 71 -1.15 -8.96 -11.78
N SER A 72 -1.06 -7.91 -12.59
CA SER A 72 -0.64 -6.60 -12.13
C SER A 72 -1.67 -5.97 -11.19
N LEU A 73 -1.17 -5.34 -10.14
CA LEU A 73 -1.94 -4.59 -9.16
C LEU A 73 -2.02 -3.12 -9.52
N LEU A 74 -0.89 -2.48 -9.88
CA LEU A 74 -0.82 -1.04 -10.17
C LEU A 74 0.18 -0.79 -11.31
N ASP A 75 -0.33 -0.74 -12.55
CA ASP A 75 0.49 -0.55 -13.74
C ASP A 75 1.19 0.80 -13.77
N ASP A 76 0.57 1.85 -13.23
CA ASP A 76 1.11 3.21 -13.25
C ASP A 76 2.15 3.48 -12.13
N LEU A 77 2.36 2.52 -11.23
CA LEU A 77 3.27 2.69 -10.09
C LEU A 77 4.72 2.60 -10.56
N LEU A 78 5.50 3.64 -10.26
CA LEU A 78 6.91 3.77 -10.62
C LEU A 78 7.82 3.62 -9.40
N GLU A 79 7.34 3.97 -8.21
CA GLU A 79 8.14 3.96 -6.98
C GLU A 79 7.35 3.36 -5.82
N LEU A 80 7.99 2.45 -5.09
CA LEU A 80 7.42 1.79 -3.92
C LEU A 80 8.42 1.76 -2.77
N GLU A 81 8.06 2.38 -1.64
CA GLU A 81 8.81 2.33 -0.40
C GLU A 81 8.02 1.60 0.68
N LEU A 82 8.63 0.58 1.28
CA LEU A 82 8.07 -0.21 2.37
C LEU A 82 8.98 -0.09 3.60
N ILE A 83 8.48 0.49 4.68
CA ILE A 83 9.24 0.76 5.90
C ILE A 83 8.52 0.17 7.10
N GLY A 84 9.21 -0.59 7.95
CA GLY A 84 8.60 -1.17 9.14
C GLY A 84 9.11 -2.55 9.55
N ASP A 85 8.55 -3.11 10.62
CA ASP A 85 8.75 -4.53 10.98
C ASP A 85 7.69 -5.38 10.30
N ILE A 86 7.68 -5.24 8.96
CA ILE A 86 6.69 -5.79 8.05
C ILE A 86 7.27 -6.95 7.25
N VAL A 87 6.38 -7.84 6.83
CA VAL A 87 6.73 -8.97 5.96
C VAL A 87 7.27 -8.42 4.65
N LYS A 88 8.51 -8.81 4.32
CA LYS A 88 9.12 -8.47 3.03
C LYS A 88 8.35 -9.18 1.91
N PRO A 89 7.95 -8.50 0.83
CA PRO A 89 7.39 -9.17 -0.35
C PRO A 89 8.39 -10.20 -0.91
N THR A 90 7.93 -11.41 -1.17
CA THR A 90 8.77 -12.55 -1.57
C THR A 90 8.66 -12.97 -3.03
N GLY A 91 7.64 -12.53 -3.77
CA GLY A 91 7.50 -12.83 -5.19
C GLY A 91 7.93 -11.70 -6.11
N ASP A 92 7.78 -11.93 -7.42
CA ASP A 92 8.25 -11.02 -8.44
C ASP A 92 7.39 -9.75 -8.48
N LEU A 93 7.96 -8.66 -7.94
CA LEU A 93 7.34 -7.35 -7.91
C LEU A 93 7.07 -6.80 -9.30
N ASN A 94 7.81 -7.22 -10.34
CA ASN A 94 7.56 -6.77 -11.70
C ASN A 94 6.24 -7.32 -12.25
N ILE A 95 5.76 -8.46 -11.74
CA ILE A 95 4.44 -8.97 -12.12
C ILE A 95 3.34 -8.09 -11.53
N LEU A 96 3.53 -7.63 -10.28
CA LEU A 96 2.55 -6.81 -9.58
C LEU A 96 2.58 -5.33 -10.00
N PHE A 97 3.77 -4.84 -10.36
CA PHE A 97 4.07 -3.45 -10.67
C PHE A 97 5.00 -3.39 -11.91
N PRO A 98 4.46 -3.60 -13.12
CA PRO A 98 5.27 -3.80 -14.33
C PRO A 98 6.12 -2.60 -14.74
N ASN A 99 5.76 -1.39 -14.30
CA ASN A 99 6.53 -0.17 -14.58
C ASN A 99 7.35 0.33 -13.37
N LEU A 100 7.51 -0.50 -12.34
CA LEU A 100 8.25 -0.13 -11.14
C LEU A 100 9.73 0.10 -11.47
N ARG A 101 10.23 1.30 -11.13
CA ARG A 101 11.61 1.73 -11.36
C ARG A 101 12.42 1.74 -10.08
N HIS A 102 11.77 2.12 -8.97
CA HIS A 102 12.41 2.19 -7.67
C HIS A 102 11.63 1.38 -6.64
N PHE A 103 12.34 0.47 -5.97
CA PHE A 103 11.81 -0.28 -4.85
C PHE A 103 12.76 -0.15 -3.66
N LEU A 104 12.23 0.30 -2.53
CA LEU A 104 12.94 0.36 -1.26
C LEU A 104 12.20 -0.46 -0.22
N TYR A 105 12.92 -1.36 0.44
CA TYR A 105 12.43 -2.06 1.63
C TYR A 105 13.38 -1.79 2.80
N SER A 106 12.84 -1.24 3.88
CA SER A 106 13.59 -0.91 5.09
C SER A 106 12.94 -1.57 6.30
N LYS A 107 13.56 -2.66 6.79
CA LYS A 107 13.11 -3.31 8.02
C LYS A 107 13.47 -2.43 9.22
N LYS A 108 12.46 -1.89 9.90
CA LYS A 108 12.63 -1.01 11.07
C LYS A 108 11.57 -1.32 12.11
N ASN A 109 11.98 -1.61 13.34
CA ASN A 109 11.05 -1.57 14.46
C ASN A 109 10.70 -0.10 14.74
N LEU A 110 9.45 0.30 14.51
CA LEU A 110 8.97 1.66 14.72
C LEU A 110 8.41 1.87 16.15
N ALA A 111 8.19 0.80 16.91
CA ALA A 111 7.72 0.86 18.29
C ALA A 111 8.83 1.28 19.27
N HIS A 112 10.08 1.10 18.87
CA HIS A 112 11.24 1.56 19.62
C HIS A 112 12.01 2.56 18.75
N GLY A 113 12.39 3.69 19.34
CA GLY A 113 13.28 4.66 18.67
C GLY A 113 14.61 4.00 18.28
N PRO A 114 15.48 4.70 17.52
CA PRO A 114 16.80 4.18 17.20
C PRO A 114 17.50 3.73 18.50
N LEU A 115 18.10 2.54 18.47
CA LEU A 115 19.01 2.11 19.53
C LEU A 115 20.19 3.08 19.51
N ASN A 116 20.26 3.93 20.53
CA ASN A 116 21.43 4.78 20.79
C ASN A 116 22.66 3.94 21.12
#